data_AF-A0A918VT22-F1
#
_entry.id   AF-A0A918VT22-F1
#
_cell.length_a   1.000
_cell.length_b   1.000
_cell.length_c   1.000
_cell.angle_alpha   90.00
_cell.angle_beta   90.00
_cell.angle_gamma   90.00
#
_symmetry.space_group_name_H-M   'P 1'
#
loop_
_entity.id
_entity.type
_entity.pdbx_description
1 polymer ?
#
loop_
_entity_poly.entity_id
_entity_poly.type
_entity_poly.pdbx_seq_one_letter_code
_entity_poly.pdbx_strand_id
1 'polypeptide(L)'
;MSRAVPMLAPPTSARVLTRAPIAYRCEATARDLRGTREVLLATYRGPSPRLAARWLRAEAHRLARLLSPPPEAVYLRDAPLTTTGPNTPRPDVELSVWASNDQAYEYALRTLAAGRAFGFTVTDYDARYSLRVYPLPTRRPAPPQAPFPAGCPPRTPAGKGRHRRPRGRPTAR
;
A
#
# COMPACT_ATOMS: atom_id res chain seq x y z
N MET A 1 -24.36 57.06 -32.16
CA MET A 1 -22.94 57.05 -31.76
C MET A 1 -22.76 55.97 -30.69
N SER A 2 -22.60 54.70 -31.09
CA SER A 2 -22.51 53.54 -30.17
C SER A 2 -21.04 53.18 -29.94
N ARG A 3 -20.61 53.14 -28.68
CA ARG A 3 -19.27 52.72 -28.27
C ARG A 3 -19.37 51.29 -27.73
N ALA A 4 -18.98 50.31 -28.54
CA ALA A 4 -18.88 48.91 -28.11
C ALA A 4 -17.58 48.71 -27.33
N VAL A 5 -17.69 48.27 -26.07
CA VAL A 5 -16.55 47.85 -25.24
C VAL A 5 -16.28 46.37 -25.52
N PRO A 6 -15.10 45.97 -26.01
CA PRO A 6 -14.78 44.56 -26.15
C PRO A 6 -14.48 43.98 -24.77
N MET A 7 -15.36 43.11 -24.29
CA MET A 7 -15.16 42.35 -23.05
C MET A 7 -14.22 41.19 -23.38
N LEU A 8 -13.00 41.24 -22.83
CA LEU A 8 -12.00 40.18 -22.94
C LEU A 8 -12.54 38.95 -22.20
N ALA A 9 -12.83 37.86 -22.92
CA ALA A 9 -13.18 36.59 -22.29
C ALA A 9 -11.97 36.03 -21.51
N PRO A 10 -12.14 35.58 -20.26
CA PRO A 10 -11.03 34.99 -19.51
C PRO A 10 -10.67 33.62 -20.11
N PRO A 11 -9.38 33.22 -20.11
CA PRO A 11 -9.00 31.90 -20.56
C PRO A 11 -9.55 30.84 -19.60
N THR A 12 -10.49 30.03 -20.09
CA THR A 12 -10.93 28.78 -19.46
C THR A 12 -9.78 27.79 -19.50
N SER A 13 -8.92 27.86 -18.50
CA SER A 13 -8.00 26.78 -18.16
C SER A 13 -7.98 26.62 -16.65
N ALA A 14 -9.14 26.21 -16.13
CA ALA A 14 -9.18 25.52 -14.86
C ALA A 14 -8.41 24.21 -15.02
N ARG A 15 -7.11 24.25 -14.74
CA ARG A 15 -6.32 23.03 -14.54
C ARG A 15 -6.99 22.28 -13.39
N VAL A 16 -7.78 21.27 -13.72
CA VAL A 16 -8.22 20.26 -12.75
C VAL A 16 -6.93 19.74 -12.11
N LEU A 17 -6.70 20.14 -10.86
CA LEU A 17 -5.68 19.55 -10.01
C LEU A 17 -6.10 18.11 -9.78
N THR A 18 -5.79 17.26 -10.75
CA THR A 18 -5.97 15.83 -10.66
C THR A 18 -5.02 15.38 -9.57
N ARG A 19 -5.56 15.19 -8.36
CA ARG A 19 -4.83 14.62 -7.23
C ARG A 19 -4.16 13.35 -7.75
N ALA A 20 -2.84 13.25 -7.55
CA ALA A 20 -2.08 12.09 -8.00
C ALA A 20 -2.79 10.82 -7.49
N PRO A 21 -2.84 9.74 -8.28
CA PRO A 21 -3.51 8.52 -7.83
C PRO A 21 -2.85 8.06 -6.52
N ILE A 22 -3.66 7.65 -5.55
CA ILE A 22 -3.17 7.14 -4.26
C ILE A 22 -3.40 5.63 -4.27
N ALA A 23 -2.33 4.88 -4.09
CA ALA A 23 -2.41 3.45 -3.79
C ALA A 23 -2.40 3.28 -2.27
N TYR A 24 -2.74 2.10 -1.78
CA TYR A 24 -2.80 1.82 -0.35
C TYR A 24 -1.99 0.57 -0.06
N ARG A 25 -1.05 0.66 0.89
CA ARG A 25 -0.37 -0.50 1.48
C ARG A 25 -1.07 -0.85 2.78
N CYS A 26 -1.49 -2.09 2.89
CA CYS A 26 -2.21 -2.61 4.03
C CYS A 26 -1.40 -3.73 4.66
N GLU A 27 -1.31 -3.74 5.98
CA GLU A 27 -0.45 -4.63 6.75
C GLU A 27 -1.15 -5.07 8.03
N ALA A 28 -1.04 -6.36 8.33
CA ALA A 28 -1.40 -6.93 9.61
C ALA A 28 -0.11 -7.39 10.29
N THR A 29 0.17 -6.92 11.50
CA THR A 29 1.36 -7.31 12.25
C THR A 29 0.99 -7.81 13.64
N ALA A 30 1.78 -8.75 14.16
CA ALA A 30 1.81 -9.11 15.57
C ALA A 30 3.14 -8.63 16.15
N ARG A 31 3.09 -7.89 17.25
CA ARG A 31 4.27 -7.44 17.98
C ARG A 31 4.24 -7.96 19.40
N ASP A 32 5.34 -8.48 19.91
CA ASP A 32 5.43 -8.82 21.33
C ASP A 32 5.21 -7.57 22.21
N LEU A 33 4.72 -7.75 23.44
CA LEU A 33 4.47 -6.59 24.32
C LEU A 33 5.75 -5.86 24.75
N ARG A 34 6.90 -6.54 24.70
CA ARG A 34 8.21 -5.92 24.95
C ARG A 34 8.68 -5.05 23.77
N GLY A 35 8.05 -5.19 22.61
CA GLY A 35 8.36 -4.47 21.39
C GLY A 35 9.65 -4.90 20.70
N THR A 36 10.22 -6.05 21.06
CA THR A 36 11.47 -6.58 20.51
C THR A 36 11.30 -7.31 19.18
N ARG A 37 10.10 -7.84 18.91
CA ARG A 37 9.81 -8.62 17.71
C ARG A 37 8.48 -8.19 17.10
N GLU A 38 8.49 -7.95 15.80
CA GLU A 38 7.28 -7.72 14.99
C GLU A 38 7.27 -8.72 13.84
N VAL A 39 6.14 -9.41 13.67
CA VAL A 39 5.91 -10.41 12.63
C VAL A 39 4.80 -9.90 11.72
N LEU A 40 5.05 -9.96 10.41
CA LEU A 40 4.08 -9.61 9.38
C LEU A 40 3.15 -10.81 9.14
N LEU A 41 1.86 -10.64 9.44
CA LEU A 41 0.85 -11.70 9.32
C LEU A 41 0.21 -11.71 7.94
N ALA A 42 -0.04 -10.53 7.38
CA ALA A 42 -0.66 -10.37 6.07
C ALA A 42 -0.31 -9.02 5.46
N THR A 43 -0.33 -8.95 4.13
CA THR A 43 -0.22 -7.69 3.39
C THR A 43 -1.20 -7.65 2.24
N TYR A 44 -1.57 -6.44 1.84
CA TYR A 44 -2.35 -6.19 0.64
C TYR A 44 -2.00 -4.83 0.04
N ARG A 45 -2.06 -4.73 -1.29
CA ARG A 45 -1.95 -3.47 -2.01
C ARG A 45 -3.24 -3.20 -2.75
N GLY A 46 -3.93 -2.13 -2.37
CA GLY A 46 -5.20 -1.72 -2.95
C GLY A 46 -5.06 -0.46 -3.81
N PRO A 47 -5.69 -0.40 -5.00
CA PRO A 47 -5.69 0.81 -5.81
C PRO A 47 -6.70 1.87 -5.34
N SER A 48 -7.51 1.59 -4.31
CA SER A 48 -8.56 2.48 -3.85
C SER A 48 -8.80 2.40 -2.34
N PRO A 49 -9.34 3.47 -1.71
CA PRO A 49 -9.65 3.47 -0.28
C PRO A 49 -10.67 2.38 0.09
N ARG A 50 -11.66 2.15 -0.78
CA ARG A 50 -12.70 1.13 -0.57
C ARG A 50 -12.12 -0.28 -0.51
N LEU A 51 -11.20 -0.61 -1.40
CA LEU A 51 -10.57 -1.94 -1.38
C LEU A 51 -9.66 -2.12 -0.17
N ALA A 52 -8.94 -1.07 0.25
CA ALA A 52 -8.14 -1.11 1.47
C ALA A 52 -9.00 -1.26 2.73
N ALA A 53 -10.12 -0.55 2.83
CA ALA A 53 -11.09 -0.70 3.93
C ALA A 53 -11.73 -2.10 3.95
N ARG A 54 -12.10 -2.65 2.79
CA ARG A 54 -12.61 -4.02 2.68
C ARG A 54 -11.58 -5.04 3.13
N TRP A 55 -10.31 -4.86 2.74
CA TRP A 55 -9.23 -5.71 3.21
C TRP A 55 -9.08 -5.64 4.73
N LEU A 56 -9.11 -4.44 5.33
CA LEU A 56 -9.05 -4.28 6.79
C LEU A 56 -10.15 -5.07 7.50
N ARG A 57 -11.41 -4.95 7.04
CA ARG A 57 -12.57 -5.67 7.61
C ARG A 57 -12.41 -7.19 7.48
N ALA A 58 -12.00 -7.65 6.30
CA ALA A 58 -11.76 -9.07 6.05
C ALA A 58 -10.63 -9.64 6.93
N GLU A 59 -9.53 -8.90 7.06
CA GLU A 59 -8.38 -9.32 7.87
C GLU A 59 -8.72 -9.30 9.36
N ALA A 60 -9.49 -8.33 9.85
CA ALA A 60 -9.98 -8.31 11.22
C ALA A 60 -10.83 -9.57 11.54
N HIS A 61 -11.78 -9.92 10.67
CA HIS A 61 -12.53 -11.17 10.83
C HIS A 61 -11.66 -12.42 10.75
N ARG A 62 -10.65 -12.42 9.87
CA ARG A 62 -9.71 -13.55 9.76
C ARG A 62 -8.90 -13.71 11.04
N LEU A 63 -8.31 -12.63 11.56
CA LEU A 63 -7.55 -12.66 12.82
C LEU A 63 -8.44 -13.07 13.99
N ALA A 64 -9.66 -12.55 14.08
CA ALA A 64 -10.61 -12.95 15.13
C ALA A 64 -10.84 -14.47 15.15
N ARG A 65 -11.02 -15.09 13.98
CA ARG A 65 -11.17 -16.56 13.88
C ARG A 65 -9.90 -17.33 14.23
N LEU A 66 -8.73 -16.80 13.88
CA LEU A 66 -7.46 -17.44 14.20
C LEU A 66 -7.12 -17.35 15.70
N LEU A 67 -7.54 -16.28 16.36
CA LEU A 67 -7.36 -16.06 17.80
C LEU A 67 -8.40 -16.77 18.67
N SER A 68 -9.54 -17.16 18.09
CA SER A 68 -10.60 -17.91 18.76
C SER A 68 -10.91 -19.21 18.01
N PRO A 69 -9.93 -20.14 17.92
CA PRO A 69 -10.16 -21.42 17.29
C PRO A 69 -11.09 -22.29 18.14
N PRO A 70 -11.88 -23.20 17.52
CA PRO A 70 -12.63 -24.18 18.29
C PRO A 70 -11.65 -25.06 19.09
N PRO A 71 -11.97 -25.43 20.34
CA PRO A 71 -11.08 -26.24 21.17
C PRO A 71 -10.80 -27.62 20.56
N GLU A 72 -11.68 -28.10 19.69
CA GLU A 72 -11.53 -29.35 18.94
C GLU A 72 -10.67 -29.21 17.67
N ALA A 73 -10.09 -28.03 17.40
CA ALA A 73 -9.24 -27.83 16.23
C ALA A 73 -8.08 -28.83 16.22
N VAL A 74 -7.84 -29.47 15.07
CA VAL A 74 -6.85 -30.56 14.92
C VAL A 74 -5.45 -30.17 15.39
N TYR A 75 -5.06 -28.91 15.19
CA TYR A 75 -3.75 -28.39 15.59
C TYR A 75 -3.64 -28.04 17.08
N LEU A 76 -4.73 -28.13 17.85
CA LEU A 76 -4.76 -27.94 19.30
C LEU A 76 -4.88 -29.25 20.08
N ARG A 77 -4.96 -30.40 19.38
CA ARG A 77 -5.29 -31.70 19.99
C ARG A 77 -4.41 -32.07 21.19
N ASP A 78 -3.14 -31.70 21.12
CA ASP A 78 -2.13 -32.01 22.15
C ASP A 78 -1.73 -30.76 22.97
N ALA A 79 -2.38 -29.61 22.73
CA ALA A 79 -2.08 -28.38 23.43
C ALA A 79 -2.79 -28.35 24.80
N PRO A 80 -2.10 -27.95 25.89
CA PRO A 80 -2.75 -27.76 27.17
C PRO A 80 -3.72 -26.58 27.08
N LEU A 81 -5.02 -26.87 27.19
CA LEU A 81 -6.07 -25.86 27.22
C LEU A 81 -6.36 -25.44 28.67
N THR A 82 -6.48 -24.14 28.90
CA THR A 82 -6.86 -23.56 30.20
C THR A 82 -8.09 -22.70 30.07
N THR A 83 -8.96 -22.73 31.08
CA THR A 83 -10.11 -21.84 31.12
C THR A 83 -9.64 -20.41 31.36
N THR A 84 -9.93 -19.52 30.42
CA THR A 84 -9.67 -18.08 30.59
C THR A 84 -10.58 -17.48 31.67
N GLY A 85 -9.99 -16.71 32.57
CA GLY A 85 -10.73 -15.95 33.59
C GLY A 85 -11.48 -14.74 32.99
N PRO A 86 -12.41 -14.13 33.74
CA PRO A 86 -13.30 -13.07 33.23
C PRO A 86 -12.57 -11.79 32.80
N ASN A 87 -11.38 -11.53 33.35
CA ASN A 87 -10.58 -10.34 33.05
C ASN A 87 -9.49 -10.58 31.99
N THR A 88 -9.52 -11.74 31.32
CA THR A 88 -8.52 -12.04 30.28
C THR A 88 -8.82 -11.19 29.05
N PRO A 89 -7.81 -10.54 28.42
CA PRO A 89 -8.00 -9.86 27.14
C PRO A 89 -8.63 -10.80 26.11
N ARG A 90 -9.58 -10.29 25.32
CA ARG A 90 -10.30 -11.02 24.27
C ARG A 90 -10.11 -10.30 22.94
N PRO A 91 -8.89 -10.32 22.37
CA PRO A 91 -8.60 -9.62 21.12
C PRO A 91 -9.46 -10.13 19.96
N ASP A 92 -9.85 -11.41 19.99
CA ASP A 92 -10.79 -12.01 19.05
C ASP A 92 -12.16 -11.30 19.05
N VAL A 93 -12.70 -11.02 20.24
CA VAL A 93 -13.96 -10.32 20.41
C VAL A 93 -13.84 -8.88 19.94
N GLU A 94 -12.79 -8.16 20.34
CA GLU A 94 -12.56 -6.78 19.91
C GLU A 94 -12.43 -6.65 18.39
N LEU A 95 -11.68 -7.55 17.75
CA LEU A 95 -11.56 -7.62 16.29
C LEU A 95 -12.91 -7.91 15.63
N SER A 96 -13.68 -8.85 16.17
CA SER A 96 -15.01 -9.22 15.65
C SER A 96 -16.01 -8.07 15.78
N VAL A 97 -16.02 -7.37 16.92
CA VAL A 97 -16.85 -6.19 17.17
C VAL A 97 -16.49 -5.07 16.20
N TRP A 98 -15.20 -4.76 16.05
CA TRP A 98 -14.78 -3.74 15.09
C TRP A 98 -15.18 -4.11 13.65
N ALA A 99 -14.93 -5.36 13.25
CA ALA A 99 -15.21 -5.82 11.91
C ALA A 99 -16.72 -5.90 11.60
N SER A 100 -17.58 -6.07 12.62
CA SER A 100 -19.04 -6.08 12.46
C SER A 100 -19.67 -4.70 12.58
N ASN A 101 -18.93 -3.69 13.03
CA ASN A 101 -19.42 -2.33 13.22
C ASN A 101 -19.31 -1.50 11.93
N ASP A 102 -20.44 -1.26 11.28
CA ASP A 102 -20.47 -0.49 10.04
C ASP A 102 -20.05 0.98 10.23
N GLN A 103 -20.29 1.59 11.39
CA GLN A 103 -19.82 2.95 11.67
C GLN A 103 -18.29 3.02 11.75
N ALA A 104 -17.66 2.02 12.36
CA ALA A 104 -16.21 1.91 12.44
C ALA A 104 -15.58 1.69 11.05
N TYR A 105 -16.20 0.84 10.23
CA TYR A 105 -15.81 0.62 8.83
C TYR A 105 -15.93 1.92 8.00
N GLU A 106 -17.05 2.63 8.12
CA GLU A 106 -17.28 3.90 7.41
C GLU A 106 -16.31 5.00 7.86
N TYR A 107 -15.97 5.06 9.15
CA TYR A 107 -14.92 5.95 9.65
C TYR A 107 -13.55 5.64 9.03
N ALA A 108 -13.16 4.37 8.97
CA ALA A 108 -11.93 3.94 8.32
C ALA A 108 -11.92 4.32 6.83
N LEU A 109 -13.03 4.05 6.12
CA LEU A 109 -13.18 4.40 4.71
C LEU A 109 -13.03 5.91 4.47
N ARG A 110 -13.71 6.76 5.24
CA ARG A 110 -13.59 8.23 5.13
C ARG A 110 -12.17 8.70 5.42
N THR A 111 -11.49 8.09 6.39
CA THR A 111 -10.10 8.41 6.73
C THR A 111 -9.17 8.11 5.56
N LEU A 112 -9.30 6.94 4.95
CA LEU A 112 -8.51 6.53 3.79
C LEU A 112 -8.83 7.37 2.55
N ALA A 113 -10.10 7.71 2.32
CA ALA A 113 -10.53 8.55 1.20
C ALA A 113 -9.99 9.99 1.31
N ALA A 114 -9.80 10.49 2.54
CA ALA A 114 -9.10 11.75 2.77
C ALA A 114 -7.58 11.67 2.46
N GLY A 115 -7.04 10.47 2.23
CA GLY A 115 -5.62 10.23 2.02
C GLY A 115 -4.83 10.22 3.32
N ARG A 116 -5.46 9.85 4.44
CA ARG A 116 -4.82 9.68 5.75
C ARG A 116 -4.59 8.19 6.03
N ALA A 117 -3.56 7.89 6.82
CA ALA A 117 -3.35 6.53 7.32
C ALA A 117 -4.44 6.16 8.34
N PHE A 118 -4.73 4.87 8.42
CA PHE A 118 -5.65 4.30 9.42
C PHE A 118 -4.95 3.17 10.15
N GLY A 119 -5.20 3.05 11.46
CA GLY A 119 -4.67 1.99 12.30
C GLY A 119 -5.72 1.52 13.30
N PHE A 120 -5.84 0.21 13.46
CA PHE A 120 -6.59 -0.45 14.51
C PHE A 120 -5.65 -1.40 15.24
N THR A 121 -5.75 -1.49 16.55
CA THR A 121 -4.83 -2.31 17.36
C THR A 121 -5.56 -2.90 18.54
N VAL A 122 -5.37 -4.20 18.76
CA VAL A 122 -5.86 -4.95 19.91
C VAL A 122 -4.68 -5.59 20.63
N THR A 123 -4.83 -5.82 21.92
CA THR A 123 -3.76 -6.35 22.77
C THR A 123 -4.23 -7.64 23.41
N ASP A 124 -3.40 -8.68 23.29
CA ASP A 124 -3.51 -9.96 23.95
C ASP A 124 -2.57 -10.02 25.17
N TYR A 125 -2.48 -11.15 25.85
CA TYR A 125 -1.62 -11.32 27.04
C TYR A 125 -0.11 -11.23 26.73
N ASP A 126 0.33 -11.58 25.52
CA ASP A 126 1.75 -11.60 25.13
C ASP A 126 2.07 -10.85 23.82
N ALA A 127 1.04 -10.51 23.05
CA ALA A 127 1.18 -9.88 21.74
C ALA A 127 0.17 -8.74 21.52
N ARG A 128 0.56 -7.82 20.65
CA ARG A 128 -0.27 -6.73 20.14
C ARG A 128 -0.47 -6.94 18.65
N TYR A 129 -1.72 -7.04 18.23
CA TYR A 129 -2.09 -7.19 16.83
C TYR A 129 -2.45 -5.81 16.27
N SER A 130 -1.80 -5.40 15.17
CA SER A 130 -2.06 -4.13 14.50
C SER A 130 -2.52 -4.37 13.07
N LEU A 131 -3.63 -3.74 12.70
CA LEU A 131 -4.10 -3.60 11.31
C LEU A 131 -3.84 -2.16 10.87
N ARG A 132 -2.96 -1.97 9.87
CA ARG A 132 -2.52 -0.64 9.42
C ARG A 132 -2.70 -0.49 7.93
N VAL A 133 -3.13 0.70 7.51
CA VAL A 133 -3.24 1.09 6.11
C VAL A 133 -2.59 2.43 5.89
N TYR A 134 -1.68 2.46 4.92
CA TYR A 134 -0.89 3.62 4.55
C TYR A 134 -1.23 4.05 3.12
N PRO A 135 -1.63 5.31 2.91
CA PRO A 135 -1.72 5.88 1.57
C PRO A 135 -0.31 6.04 1.00
N LEU A 136 -0.10 5.54 -0.21
CA LEU A 136 1.11 5.64 -0.98
C LEU A 136 0.87 6.60 -2.15
N PRO A 137 1.62 7.70 -2.27
CA PRO A 137 1.61 8.51 -3.47
C PRO A 137 2.05 7.65 -4.66
N THR A 138 1.20 7.47 -5.68
CA THR A 138 1.66 6.82 -6.90
C THR A 138 2.38 7.84 -7.76
N ARG A 139 3.53 7.45 -8.32
CA ARG A 139 4.07 8.17 -9.47
C ARG A 139 3.10 7.97 -10.64
N ARG A 140 2.38 9.01 -11.04
CA ARG A 140 2.88 9.75 -12.21
C ARG A 140 3.59 8.92 -13.29
N PRO A 141 2.98 8.01 -14.09
CA PRO A 141 3.72 7.50 -15.25
C PRO A 141 4.18 8.73 -16.04
N ALA A 142 5.49 8.83 -16.27
CA ALA A 142 6.00 9.91 -17.08
C ALA A 142 5.25 9.87 -18.41
N PRO A 143 4.74 11.00 -18.93
CA PRO A 143 4.17 11.00 -20.27
C PRO A 143 5.21 10.37 -21.21
N PRO A 144 4.79 9.54 -22.18
CA PRO A 144 5.72 8.98 -23.15
C PRO A 144 6.55 10.13 -23.69
N GLN A 145 7.89 10.04 -23.53
CA GLN A 145 8.76 11.07 -24.03
C GLN A 145 8.41 11.23 -25.52
N ALA A 146 8.06 12.45 -25.92
CA ALA A 146 7.88 12.75 -27.32
C ALA A 146 9.12 12.23 -28.05
N PRO A 147 8.97 11.55 -29.20
CA PRO A 147 10.13 11.09 -29.96
C PRO A 147 11.09 12.28 -30.10
N PHE A 148 12.35 12.06 -29.74
CA PHE A 148 13.41 13.06 -29.91
C PHE A 148 13.23 13.71 -31.29
N PRO A 149 13.18 15.05 -31.39
CA PRO A 149 13.10 15.69 -32.69
C PRO A 149 14.28 15.17 -33.52
N ALA A 150 13.95 14.42 -34.57
CA ALA A 150 14.89 13.92 -35.56
C ALA A 150 15.42 15.12 -36.35
N GLY A 151 16.35 15.85 -35.74
CA GLY A 151 16.89 17.10 -36.24
C GLY A 151 18.38 17.26 -36.04
N CYS A 152 19.10 16.20 -35.66
CA CYS A 152 20.55 16.18 -35.76
C CYS A 152 20.94 15.40 -37.02
N PRO A 153 21.39 16.05 -38.10
CA PRO A 153 22.02 15.32 -39.20
C PRO A 153 23.28 14.62 -38.65
N PRO A 154 23.57 13.38 -39.07
CA PRO A 154 24.80 12.73 -38.69
C PRO A 154 25.97 13.55 -39.21
N ARG A 155 26.82 14.03 -38.31
CA ARG A 155 28.17 14.49 -38.68
C ARG A 155 28.91 13.26 -39.23
N THR A 156 29.11 13.22 -40.53
CA THR A 156 30.06 12.31 -41.17
C THR A 156 31.44 12.95 -41.08
N PRO A 157 32.38 12.47 -40.23
CA PRO A 157 33.78 12.67 -40.52
C PRO A 157 34.21 11.58 -41.50
N ALA A 158 34.48 12.01 -42.72
CA ALA A 158 35.28 11.29 -43.69
C ALA A 158 36.60 10.85 -43.04
N GLY A 159 36.94 9.57 -43.15
CA GLY A 159 38.18 9.04 -42.59
C GLY A 159 38.49 7.64 -43.09
N LYS A 160 39.01 7.53 -44.31
CA LYS A 160 39.72 6.34 -44.80
C LYS A 160 40.87 6.03 -43.84
N GLY A 161 40.91 4.83 -43.26
CA GLY A 161 41.92 4.51 -42.24
C GLY A 161 42.11 3.04 -41.91
N ARG A 162 42.56 2.28 -42.91
CA ARG A 162 43.48 1.11 -42.82
C ARG A 162 43.24 0.03 -41.75
N HIS A 163 43.04 -1.18 -42.28
CA HIS A 163 43.30 -2.48 -41.64
C HIS A 163 44.56 -2.50 -40.76
N ARG A 164 44.42 -2.99 -39.52
CA ARG A 164 45.49 -3.73 -38.83
C ARG A 164 44.93 -5.04 -38.27
N ARG A 165 45.68 -6.11 -38.58
CA ARG A 165 45.45 -7.53 -38.25
C ARG A 165 45.40 -7.80 -36.74
N PRO A 166 44.76 -8.91 -36.32
CA PRO A 166 44.79 -9.37 -34.94
C PRO A 166 46.13 -10.05 -34.62
N ARG A 167 46.69 -9.78 -33.45
CA ARG A 167 47.82 -10.54 -32.88
C ARG A 167 47.56 -10.82 -31.40
N GLY A 168 47.50 -12.10 -31.07
CA GLY A 168 48.13 -12.65 -29.87
C GLY A 168 47.31 -12.71 -28.59
N ARG A 169 46.83 -13.92 -28.27
CA ARG A 169 46.71 -14.44 -26.89
C ARG A 169 48.07 -14.34 -26.17
N PRO A 170 48.11 -14.18 -24.84
CA PRO A 170 48.56 -15.32 -24.04
C PRO A 170 47.82 -15.56 -22.71
N THR A 171 47.68 -16.86 -22.45
CA THR A 171 47.67 -17.66 -21.22
C THR A 171 47.52 -17.07 -19.82
N ALA A 172 46.69 -17.83 -19.08
CA ALA A 172 46.52 -17.89 -17.64
C ALA A 172 47.81 -18.03 -16.81
N ARG A 173 47.70 -17.56 -15.57
CA ARG A 173 48.33 -18.18 -14.41
C ARG A 173 47.37 -18.09 -13.22
#